data_AF-A0A5A7N055-F1
#
_entry.id   AF-A0A5A7N055-F1
#
_cell.length_a   1.000
_cell.length_b   1.000
_cell.length_c   1.000
_cell.angle_alpha   90.00
_cell.angle_beta   90.00
_cell.angle_gamma   90.00
#
_symmetry.space_group_name_H-M   'P 1'
#
loop_
_entity.id
_entity.type
_entity.pdbx_description
1 polymer ?
#
loop_
_entity_poly.entity_id
_entity_poly.type
_entity_poly.pdbx_seq_one_letter_code
_entity_poly.pdbx_strand_id
1 'polypeptide(L)'
;MIATPSDADVDAAIETLAGQSKSFETAAKTYKAKTGDAVVIDFVGSVDGEEFEGGKGEDFQLELGSGQFIAGFEDQLVGAKTGDKVTVKVTFPDPYGREELAGKDASFDVEVKEVKKPADAKIDDDMAKNFGLESLDQLKEALKTQLEQEAKTLSRAKVKRALLDKLADSYDFAVPQGWWIWNIVISGSRSNAMP
;
A
#
# COMPACT_ATOMS: atom_id res chain seq x y z
N MET A 1 -28.07 -18.76 2.48
CA MET A 1 -27.12 -19.42 3.40
C MET A 1 -25.95 -18.49 3.58
N ILE A 2 -25.46 -18.33 4.81
CA ILE A 2 -24.21 -17.59 5.08
C ILE A 2 -23.08 -18.61 4.86
N ALA A 3 -22.10 -18.28 4.04
CA ALA A 3 -20.91 -19.11 3.91
C ALA A 3 -20.13 -19.02 5.21
N THR A 4 -20.05 -20.12 5.96
CA THR A 4 -19.13 -20.23 7.09
C THR A 4 -17.72 -20.30 6.51
N PRO A 5 -16.78 -19.43 6.91
CA PRO A 5 -15.40 -19.52 6.46
C PRO A 5 -14.81 -20.85 6.92
N SER A 6 -14.17 -21.55 5.99
CA SER A 6 -13.45 -22.78 6.30
C SER A 6 -12.14 -22.44 7.00
N ASP A 7 -11.57 -23.39 7.75
CA ASP A 7 -10.27 -23.15 8.40
C ASP A 7 -9.15 -22.89 7.35
N ALA A 8 -9.30 -23.38 6.12
CA ALA A 8 -8.42 -23.06 5.00
C ALA A 8 -8.51 -21.58 4.55
N ASP A 9 -9.70 -20.97 4.64
CA ASP A 9 -9.86 -19.53 4.36
C ASP A 9 -9.17 -18.68 5.44
N VAL A 10 -9.20 -19.16 6.68
CA VAL A 10 -8.52 -18.52 7.81
C VAL A 10 -7.01 -18.64 7.67
N ASP A 11 -6.48 -19.83 7.34
CA ASP A 11 -5.05 -20.02 7.12
C ASP A 11 -4.54 -19.20 5.92
N ALA A 12 -5.29 -19.14 4.81
CA ALA A 12 -4.95 -18.30 3.66
C ALA A 12 -4.98 -16.79 4.00
N ALA A 13 -5.92 -16.37 4.84
CA ALA A 13 -5.98 -15.00 5.33
C ALA A 13 -4.77 -14.67 6.21
N ILE A 14 -4.30 -15.60 7.04
CA ILE A 14 -3.09 -15.44 7.86
C ILE A 14 -1.85 -15.38 6.98
N GLU A 15 -1.71 -16.25 5.98
CA GLU A 15 -0.59 -16.19 5.04
C GLU A 15 -0.58 -14.86 4.27
N THR A 16 -1.75 -14.36 3.89
CA THR A 16 -1.88 -13.03 3.26
C THR A 16 -1.49 -11.91 4.21
N LEU A 17 -1.95 -11.96 5.47
CA LEU A 17 -1.60 -11.01 6.51
C LEU A 17 -0.11 -11.05 6.86
N ALA A 18 0.49 -12.24 6.90
CA ALA A 18 1.92 -12.42 7.10
C ALA A 18 2.71 -11.87 5.91
N GLY A 19 2.25 -12.11 4.68
CA GLY A 19 2.83 -11.54 3.47
C GLY A 19 2.75 -10.01 3.41
N GLN A 20 1.70 -9.41 3.97
CA GLN A 20 1.55 -7.95 4.10
C GLN A 20 2.37 -7.39 5.27
N SER A 21 2.47 -8.13 6.37
CA SER A 21 3.30 -7.82 7.52
C SER A 21 4.73 -8.28 7.26
N LYS A 22 5.36 -7.72 6.20
CA LYS A 22 6.80 -7.87 5.98
C LYS A 22 7.51 -7.37 7.24
N SER A 23 7.99 -8.31 8.04
CA SER A 23 8.78 -8.00 9.22
C SER A 23 10.17 -7.66 8.73
N PHE A 24 10.69 -6.50 9.13
CA PHE A 24 12.03 -6.09 8.76
C PHE A 24 12.93 -6.23 9.97
N GLU A 25 13.93 -7.10 9.89
CA GLU A 25 14.93 -7.26 10.95
C GLU A 25 16.11 -6.34 10.68
N THR A 26 16.59 -5.62 11.69
CA THR A 26 17.81 -4.81 11.60
C THR A 26 18.99 -5.70 11.18
N ALA A 27 19.59 -5.38 10.03
CA ALA A 27 20.74 -6.09 9.51
C ALA A 27 22.02 -5.63 10.22
N ALA A 28 23.07 -6.46 10.18
CA ALA A 28 24.37 -6.07 10.72
C ALA A 28 24.94 -4.87 9.93
N LYS A 29 25.73 -4.01 10.58
CA LYS A 29 26.34 -2.83 9.94
C LYS A 29 27.24 -3.16 8.72
N THR A 30 27.72 -4.39 8.62
CA THR A 30 28.54 -4.88 7.50
C THR A 30 27.71 -5.39 6.33
N TYR A 31 26.39 -5.52 6.51
CA TYR A 31 25.47 -6.02 5.52
C TYR A 31 25.29 -4.97 4.41
N LYS A 32 25.42 -5.44 3.18
CA LYS A 32 25.22 -4.63 1.99
C LYS A 32 23.74 -4.68 1.64
N ALA A 33 23.10 -3.54 1.52
CA ALA A 33 21.69 -3.46 1.12
C ALA A 33 21.49 -4.13 -0.25
N LYS A 34 20.41 -4.87 -0.41
CA LYS A 34 20.02 -5.57 -1.63
C LYS A 34 18.59 -5.23 -1.99
N THR A 35 18.21 -5.50 -3.23
CA THR A 35 16.81 -5.45 -3.68
C THR A 35 15.96 -6.35 -2.77
N GLY A 36 14.91 -5.78 -2.17
CA GLY A 36 14.03 -6.38 -1.17
C GLY A 36 14.29 -5.93 0.27
N ASP A 37 15.41 -5.26 0.55
CA ASP A 37 15.72 -4.74 1.88
C ASP A 37 15.10 -3.36 2.11
N ALA A 38 14.68 -3.08 3.34
CA ALA A 38 14.25 -1.75 3.78
C ALA A 38 15.43 -0.98 4.36
N VAL A 39 15.77 0.16 3.77
CA VAL A 39 16.82 1.06 4.26
C VAL A 39 16.18 2.30 4.86
N VAL A 40 16.65 2.71 6.04
CA VAL A 40 16.32 4.00 6.64
C VAL A 40 17.38 4.98 6.19
N ILE A 41 16.97 5.97 5.40
CA ILE A 41 17.87 6.94 4.79
C ILE A 41 17.43 8.37 5.10
N ASP A 42 18.43 9.25 5.25
CA ASP A 42 18.25 10.68 5.11
C ASP A 42 18.67 11.05 3.69
N PHE A 43 17.91 11.91 3.02
CA PHE A 43 18.28 12.36 1.68
C PHE A 43 18.05 13.86 1.54
N VAL A 44 18.94 14.52 0.80
CA VAL A 44 18.82 15.92 0.40
C VAL A 44 19.01 16.03 -1.10
N GLY A 45 17.93 16.40 -1.78
CA GLY A 45 17.83 16.53 -3.23
C GLY A 45 18.03 17.96 -3.67
N SER A 46 18.95 18.14 -4.61
CA SER A 46 19.27 19.41 -5.25
C SER A 46 19.15 19.29 -6.76
N VAL A 47 18.53 20.27 -7.40
CA VAL A 47 18.44 20.41 -8.86
C VAL A 47 19.23 21.65 -9.24
N ASP A 48 20.21 21.52 -10.12
CA ASP A 48 21.09 22.63 -10.54
C ASP A 48 21.77 23.40 -9.39
N GLY A 49 21.96 22.74 -8.24
CA GLY A 49 22.56 23.33 -7.03
C GLY A 49 21.57 24.02 -6.10
N GLU A 50 20.28 24.05 -6.44
CA GLU A 50 19.20 24.52 -5.55
C GLU A 50 18.46 23.33 -4.93
N GLU A 51 18.40 23.30 -3.59
CA GLU A 51 17.54 22.36 -2.88
C GLU A 51 16.07 22.64 -3.22
N PHE A 52 15.33 21.61 -3.62
CA PHE A 52 13.91 21.77 -3.96
C PHE A 52 13.00 21.20 -2.86
N GLU A 53 11.80 21.77 -2.75
CA GLU A 53 10.85 21.38 -1.71
C GLU A 53 10.29 19.97 -1.99
N GLY A 54 10.47 19.03 -1.04
CA GLY A 54 10.14 17.62 -1.24
C GLY A 54 11.30 16.75 -1.74
N GLY A 55 12.47 17.35 -1.97
CA GLY A 55 13.73 16.64 -2.19
C GLY A 55 14.47 16.27 -0.91
N LYS A 56 13.98 16.70 0.26
CA LYS A 56 14.60 16.41 1.56
C LYS A 56 13.71 15.53 2.42
N GLY A 57 14.30 14.54 3.07
CA GLY A 57 13.64 13.65 4.00
C GLY A 57 14.63 13.10 5.02
N GLU A 58 14.21 13.01 6.27
CA GLU A 58 14.98 12.41 7.37
C GLU A 58 14.23 11.16 7.87
N ASP A 59 14.98 10.14 8.27
CA ASP A 59 14.48 8.85 8.78
C ASP A 59 13.46 8.17 7.84
N PHE A 60 13.65 8.35 6.53
CA PHE A 60 12.74 7.81 5.54
C PHE A 60 13.03 6.33 5.31
N GLN A 61 12.03 5.48 5.52
CA GLN A 61 12.15 4.04 5.26
C GLN A 61 11.79 3.74 3.81
N LEU A 62 12.78 3.33 3.02
CA LEU A 62 12.63 2.95 1.61
C LEU A 62 12.90 1.47 1.44
N GLU A 63 11.97 0.73 0.84
CA GLU A 63 12.19 -0.65 0.41
C GLU A 63 12.82 -0.65 -0.99
N LEU A 64 14.04 -1.21 -1.11
CA LEU A 64 14.77 -1.31 -2.37
C LEU A 64 14.05 -2.27 -3.32
N GLY A 65 13.79 -1.85 -4.55
CA GLY A 65 13.02 -2.62 -5.54
C GLY A 65 11.51 -2.48 -5.42
N SER A 66 11.00 -1.62 -4.53
CA SER A 66 9.56 -1.34 -4.43
C SER A 66 9.06 -0.48 -5.59
N GLY A 67 9.97 0.25 -6.27
CA GLY A 67 9.61 1.19 -7.32
C GLY A 67 8.78 2.36 -6.81
N GLN A 68 8.83 2.62 -5.49
CA GLN A 68 8.19 3.80 -4.89
C GLN A 68 8.98 5.07 -5.21
N PHE A 69 10.28 4.95 -5.49
CA PHE A 69 11.13 6.05 -5.92
C PHE A 69 11.39 6.03 -7.43
N ILE A 70 12.03 7.10 -7.91
CA ILE A 70 12.42 7.25 -9.31
C ILE A 70 13.37 6.11 -9.69
N ALA A 71 13.16 5.53 -10.88
CA ALA A 71 14.03 4.49 -11.42
C ALA A 71 15.50 4.96 -11.42
N GLY A 72 16.40 4.10 -10.95
CA GLY A 72 17.82 4.42 -10.80
C GLY A 72 18.23 5.04 -9.46
N PHE A 73 17.27 5.48 -8.62
CA PHE A 73 17.58 5.92 -7.25
C PHE A 73 17.90 4.73 -6.35
N GLU A 74 16.97 3.77 -6.32
CA GLU A 74 17.08 2.55 -5.51
C GLU A 74 18.30 1.71 -5.94
N ASP A 75 18.58 1.62 -7.24
CA ASP A 75 19.69 0.84 -7.79
C ASP A 75 21.08 1.33 -7.33
N GLN A 76 21.23 2.64 -7.11
CA GLN A 76 22.49 3.22 -6.60
C GLN A 76 22.68 3.05 -5.10
N LEU A 77 21.59 2.78 -4.36
CA LEU A 77 21.62 2.46 -2.94
C LEU A 77 21.85 0.96 -2.70
N VAL A 78 21.65 0.11 -3.71
CA VAL A 78 22.02 -1.31 -3.65
C VAL A 78 23.54 -1.43 -3.44
N GLY A 79 23.93 -2.09 -2.36
CA GLY A 79 25.32 -2.29 -1.98
C GLY A 79 25.81 -1.35 -0.88
N ALA A 80 25.08 -0.29 -0.58
CA ALA A 80 25.39 0.64 0.50
C ALA A 80 25.23 -0.03 1.88
N LYS A 81 26.01 0.43 2.86
CA LYS A 81 25.97 -0.06 4.24
C LYS A 81 25.43 1.00 5.18
N THR A 82 25.09 0.57 6.38
CA THR A 82 24.78 1.46 7.50
C THR A 82 25.92 2.44 7.76
N GLY A 83 25.63 3.74 7.66
CA GLY A 83 26.54 4.86 7.83
C GLY A 83 27.20 5.36 6.55
N ASP A 84 26.93 4.74 5.40
CA ASP A 84 27.49 5.19 4.12
C ASP A 84 26.71 6.41 3.58
N LYS A 85 27.45 7.35 3.01
CA LYS A 85 26.91 8.50 2.27
C LYS A 85 27.11 8.26 0.78
N VAL A 86 26.03 8.28 0.03
CA VAL A 86 26.00 8.01 -1.41
C VAL A 86 25.35 9.20 -2.11
N THR A 87 26.09 9.83 -3.02
CA THR A 87 25.52 10.85 -3.91
C THR A 87 24.93 10.17 -5.13
N VAL A 88 23.61 10.15 -5.21
CA VAL A 88 22.82 9.52 -6.26
C VAL A 88 22.40 10.58 -7.28
N LYS A 89 22.71 10.37 -8.56
CA LYS A 89 22.26 11.24 -9.64
C LYS A 89 21.16 10.53 -10.43
N VAL A 90 19.98 11.15 -10.50
CA VAL A 90 18.84 10.62 -11.25
C VAL A 90 18.17 11.72 -12.06
N THR A 91 17.60 11.31 -13.19
CA THR A 91 16.79 12.17 -14.03
C THR A 91 15.33 11.84 -13.75
N PHE A 92 14.52 12.86 -13.47
CA PHE A 92 13.09 12.66 -13.26
C PHE A 92 12.40 12.30 -14.58
N PRO A 93 11.54 11.27 -14.62
CA PRO A 93 10.76 10.95 -15.80
C PRO A 93 9.76 12.08 -16.12
N ASP A 94 9.45 12.22 -17.40
CA ASP A 94 8.39 13.09 -17.91
C ASP A 94 7.19 12.20 -18.25
N PRO A 95 6.04 12.24 -17.54
CA PRO A 95 5.58 13.20 -16.54
C PRO A 95 5.86 12.77 -15.07
N TYR A 96 6.38 13.69 -14.27
CA TYR A 96 6.41 13.58 -12.81
C TYR A 96 5.25 14.37 -12.21
N GLY A 97 4.73 13.98 -11.04
CA GLY A 97 3.59 14.64 -10.39
C GLY A 97 3.80 16.14 -10.08
N ARG A 98 5.01 16.66 -10.32
CA ARG A 98 5.34 18.08 -10.38
C ARG A 98 6.00 18.41 -11.72
N GLU A 99 5.34 19.24 -12.52
CA GLU A 99 5.86 19.74 -13.81
C GLU A 99 7.22 20.44 -13.67
N GLU A 100 7.48 21.05 -12.51
CA GLU A 100 8.73 21.78 -12.23
C GLU A 100 9.96 20.88 -12.09
N LEU A 101 9.75 19.57 -11.83
CA LEU A 101 10.80 18.58 -11.65
C LEU A 101 10.86 17.58 -12.81
N ALA A 102 9.81 17.48 -13.63
CA ALA A 102 9.76 16.57 -14.77
C ALA A 102 10.90 16.85 -15.76
N GLY A 103 11.66 15.82 -16.12
CA GLY A 103 12.76 15.91 -17.09
C GLY A 103 14.02 16.62 -16.60
N LYS A 104 14.11 17.01 -15.33
CA LYS A 104 15.32 17.63 -14.76
C LYS A 104 16.26 16.59 -14.14
N ASP A 105 17.56 16.91 -14.18
CA ASP A 105 18.59 16.15 -13.49
C ASP A 105 18.70 16.63 -12.04
N ALA A 106 18.66 15.69 -11.11
CA ALA A 106 18.82 15.96 -9.69
C ALA A 106 19.94 15.12 -9.08
N SER A 107 20.67 15.74 -8.15
CA SER A 107 21.62 15.07 -7.27
C SER A 107 21.01 14.95 -5.89
N PHE A 108 20.92 13.73 -5.39
CA PHE A 108 20.48 13.41 -4.04
C PHE A 108 21.67 12.93 -3.23
N ASP A 109 22.01 13.65 -2.17
CA ASP A 109 22.94 13.16 -1.17
C ASP A 109 22.16 12.32 -0.17
N VAL A 110 22.41 11.00 -0.19
CA VAL A 110 21.71 10.02 0.64
C VAL A 110 22.64 9.49 1.71
N GLU A 111 22.22 9.53 2.96
CA GLU A 111 22.92 8.96 4.11
C GLU A 111 22.12 7.77 4.65
N VAL A 112 22.71 6.58 4.62
CA VAL A 112 22.06 5.37 5.11
C VAL A 112 22.21 5.29 6.63
N LYS A 113 21.14 5.48 7.38
CA LYS A 113 21.14 5.37 8.84
C LYS A 113 21.05 3.92 9.32
N GLU A 114 20.22 3.12 8.68
CA GLU A 114 19.96 1.74 9.07
C GLU A 114 19.60 0.89 7.85
N VAL A 115 20.01 -0.38 7.83
CA VAL A 115 19.56 -1.35 6.82
C VAL A 115 18.80 -2.44 7.55
N LYS A 116 17.58 -2.72 7.11
CA LYS A 116 16.73 -3.78 7.62
C LYS A 116 16.46 -4.78 6.50
N LYS A 117 16.76 -6.04 6.75
CA LYS A 117 16.50 -7.14 5.81
C LYS A 117 15.05 -7.60 5.95
N PRO A 118 14.38 -8.05 4.87
CA PRO A 118 13.10 -8.70 4.98
C PRO A 118 13.32 -9.99 5.77
N ALA A 119 12.70 -10.07 6.93
CA ALA A 119 12.56 -11.31 7.65
C ALA A 119 11.26 -11.95 7.19
N ASP A 120 11.29 -13.26 6.98
CA ASP A 120 10.07 -14.02 6.76
C ASP A 120 9.14 -13.75 7.93
N ALA A 121 7.91 -13.32 7.61
CA ALA A 121 6.87 -13.18 8.60
C ALA A 121 6.57 -14.57 9.15
N LYS A 122 7.17 -14.89 10.30
CA LYS A 122 6.87 -16.12 11.00
C LYS A 122 5.45 -16.01 11.50
N ILE A 123 4.61 -16.95 11.08
CA ILE A 123 3.27 -17.11 11.62
C ILE A 123 3.45 -17.75 13.01
N ASP A 124 3.77 -16.93 14.01
CA ASP A 124 3.98 -17.32 15.40
C ASP A 124 3.27 -16.36 16.38
N ASP A 125 3.39 -16.62 17.67
CA ASP A 125 2.78 -15.79 18.72
C ASP A 125 3.35 -14.36 18.75
N ASP A 126 4.54 -14.11 18.18
CA ASP A 126 5.10 -12.76 18.09
C ASP A 126 4.41 -11.93 17.01
N MET A 127 3.95 -12.57 15.91
CA MET A 127 3.02 -11.92 14.98
C MET A 127 1.73 -11.51 15.69
N ALA A 128 1.14 -12.40 16.50
CA ALA A 128 -0.07 -12.08 17.27
C ALA A 128 0.13 -10.85 18.18
N LYS A 129 1.28 -10.77 18.87
CA LYS A 129 1.63 -9.61 19.71
C LYS A 129 1.75 -8.30 18.93
N ASN A 130 2.28 -8.33 17.70
CA ASN A 130 2.33 -7.15 16.84
C ASN A 130 0.93 -6.62 16.49
N PHE A 131 -0.07 -7.51 16.45
CA PHE A 131 -1.49 -7.15 16.26
C PHE A 131 -2.23 -6.92 17.58
N GLY A 132 -1.53 -6.91 18.73
CA GLY A 132 -2.12 -6.69 20.05
C GLY A 132 -2.82 -7.91 20.66
N LEU A 133 -2.51 -9.12 20.18
CA LEU A 133 -3.06 -10.39 20.65
C LEU A 133 -2.01 -11.22 21.37
N GLU A 134 -2.44 -12.10 22.28
CA GLU A 134 -1.51 -12.86 23.14
C GLU A 134 -1.01 -14.14 22.47
N SER A 135 -1.75 -14.67 21.48
CA SER A 135 -1.40 -15.91 20.77
C SER A 135 -1.93 -15.95 19.34
N LEU A 136 -1.31 -16.81 18.53
CA LEU A 136 -1.72 -17.10 17.16
C LEU A 136 -3.15 -17.65 17.08
N ASP A 137 -3.59 -18.40 18.09
CA ASP A 137 -4.97 -18.91 18.17
C ASP A 137 -5.99 -17.77 18.31
N GLN A 138 -5.68 -16.73 19.09
CA GLN A 138 -6.54 -15.55 19.19
C GLN A 138 -6.58 -14.77 17.86
N LEU A 139 -5.46 -14.71 17.13
CA LEU A 139 -5.41 -14.11 15.80
C LEU A 139 -6.29 -14.89 14.81
N LYS A 140 -6.22 -16.23 14.85
CA LYS A 140 -7.09 -17.12 14.06
C LYS A 140 -8.57 -16.90 14.36
N GLU A 141 -8.94 -16.83 15.63
CA GLU A 141 -10.33 -16.64 16.04
C GLU A 141 -10.86 -15.25 15.65
N ALA A 142 -10.04 -14.21 15.80
CA ALA A 142 -10.36 -12.86 15.35
C ALA A 142 -10.58 -12.79 13.84
N LEU A 143 -9.69 -13.39 13.05
CA LEU A 143 -9.82 -13.45 11.59
C LEU A 143 -11.03 -14.26 11.14
N LYS A 144 -11.30 -15.40 11.79
CA LYS A 144 -12.50 -16.19 11.53
C LYS A 144 -13.77 -15.37 11.78
N THR A 145 -13.82 -14.65 12.91
CA THR A 145 -14.95 -13.77 13.24
C THR A 145 -15.11 -12.65 12.23
N GLN A 146 -14.00 -12.04 11.78
CA GLN A 146 -14.02 -10.99 10.76
C GLN A 146 -14.53 -11.52 9.41
N LEU A 147 -14.03 -12.67 8.95
CA LEU A 147 -14.49 -13.32 7.72
C LEU A 147 -15.96 -13.71 7.79
N GLU A 148 -16.44 -14.17 8.95
CA GLU A 148 -17.87 -14.45 9.16
C GLU A 148 -18.73 -13.18 9.06
N GLN A 149 -18.30 -12.08 9.67
CA GLN A 149 -19.01 -10.80 9.59
C GLN A 149 -19.03 -10.24 8.17
N GLU A 150 -17.92 -10.35 7.45
CA GLU A 150 -17.82 -9.93 6.05
C GLU A 150 -18.71 -10.79 5.15
N ALA A 151 -18.64 -12.12 5.27
CA ALA A 151 -19.50 -13.05 4.54
C ALA A 151 -20.99 -12.80 4.82
N LYS A 152 -21.35 -12.49 6.07
CA LYS A 152 -22.72 -12.13 6.46
C LYS A 152 -23.16 -10.81 5.84
N THR A 153 -22.29 -9.81 5.81
CA THR A 153 -22.57 -8.49 5.21
C THR A 153 -22.73 -8.60 3.70
N LEU A 154 -21.81 -9.29 3.02
CA LEU A 154 -21.86 -9.57 1.59
C LEU A 154 -23.12 -10.37 1.21
N SER A 155 -23.47 -11.39 2.00
CA SER A 155 -24.69 -12.19 1.77
C SER A 155 -25.94 -11.34 1.90
N ARG A 156 -26.03 -10.46 2.92
CA ARG A 156 -27.16 -9.53 3.09
C ARG A 156 -27.22 -8.52 1.95
N ALA A 157 -26.08 -7.97 1.52
CA ALA A 157 -26.02 -7.04 0.41
C ALA A 157 -26.49 -7.69 -0.90
N LYS A 158 -26.05 -8.93 -1.19
CA LYS A 158 -26.48 -9.71 -2.35
C LYS A 158 -27.99 -9.98 -2.34
N VAL A 159 -28.54 -10.43 -1.21
CA VAL A 159 -29.98 -10.69 -1.07
C VAL A 159 -30.79 -9.39 -1.18
N LYS A 160 -30.35 -8.31 -0.52
CA LYS A 160 -30.99 -7.00 -0.61
C LYS A 160 -30.99 -6.48 -2.04
N ARG A 161 -29.87 -6.59 -2.77
CA ARG A 161 -29.78 -6.19 -4.17
C ARG A 161 -30.70 -7.02 -5.05
N ALA A 162 -30.69 -8.35 -4.91
CA ALA A 162 -31.60 -9.22 -5.66
C ALA A 162 -33.09 -8.93 -5.40
N LEU A 163 -33.45 -8.55 -4.16
CA LEU A 163 -34.81 -8.11 -3.82
C LEU A 163 -35.14 -6.76 -4.45
N LEU A 164 -34.23 -5.79 -4.40
CA LEU A 164 -34.42 -4.48 -5.01
C LEU A 164 -34.51 -4.57 -6.54
N ASP A 165 -33.67 -5.38 -7.17
CA ASP A 165 -33.71 -5.64 -8.61
C ASP A 165 -35.06 -6.27 -9.01
N LYS A 166 -35.53 -7.28 -8.27
CA LYS A 166 -36.86 -7.87 -8.51
C LYS A 166 -38.02 -6.89 -8.27
N LEU A 167 -37.92 -6.04 -7.24
CA LEU A 167 -38.94 -5.02 -6.96
C LEU A 167 -38.98 -3.98 -8.10
N ALA A 168 -37.82 -3.53 -8.57
CA ALA A 168 -37.69 -2.61 -9.70
C ALA A 168 -38.25 -3.21 -11.01
N ASP A 169 -37.99 -4.49 -11.28
CA ASP A 169 -38.53 -5.18 -12.47
C ASP A 169 -40.06 -5.36 -12.40
N SER A 170 -40.63 -5.45 -11.19
CA SER A 170 -42.07 -5.68 -10.99
C SER A 170 -42.92 -4.40 -10.93
N TYR A 171 -42.31 -3.23 -10.68
CA TYR A 171 -43.00 -1.96 -10.52
C TYR A 171 -42.35 -0.85 -11.36
N ASP A 172 -43.00 -0.46 -12.45
CA ASP A 172 -42.66 0.72 -13.23
C ASP A 172 -43.31 1.96 -12.60
N PHE A 173 -42.50 2.91 -12.13
CA PHE A 173 -42.96 4.17 -11.57
C PHE A 173 -42.48 5.33 -12.44
N ALA A 174 -43.41 6.17 -12.88
CA ALA A 174 -43.07 7.44 -13.52
C ALA A 174 -42.47 8.37 -12.46
N VAL A 175 -41.16 8.61 -12.54
CA VAL A 175 -40.46 9.52 -11.63
C VAL A 175 -40.96 10.96 -11.84
N PRO A 176 -41.46 11.67 -10.81
CA PRO A 176 -41.92 13.05 -10.96
C PRO A 176 -40.79 13.98 -11.43
N GLN A 177 -41.10 14.91 -12.34
CA GLN A 177 -40.12 15.77 -13.05
C GLN A 177 -39.21 16.64 -12.16
N GLY A 178 -39.44 16.73 -10.85
CA GLY A 178 -38.58 17.42 -9.89
C GLY A 178 -37.37 16.61 -9.36
N TRP A 179 -37.29 15.30 -9.65
CA TRP A 179 -36.21 14.42 -9.18
C TRP A 179 -35.09 14.18 -10.20
N TRP A 180 -35.13 14.83 -11.37
CA TRP A 180 -34.10 14.69 -12.41
C TRP A 180 -32.73 15.23 -11.97
N ILE A 181 -32.68 16.23 -11.09
CA ILE A 181 -31.41 16.79 -10.59
C ILE A 181 -30.62 15.75 -9.78
N TRP A 182 -31.30 14.82 -9.09
CA TRP A 182 -30.64 13.75 -8.33
C TRP A 182 -30.15 12.58 -9.20
N ASN A 183 -30.81 12.30 -10.33
CA ASN A 183 -30.37 11.23 -11.24
C ASN A 183 -29.13 11.65 -12.07
N ILE A 184 -28.87 12.96 -12.23
CA ILE A 184 -27.62 13.48 -12.80
C ILE A 184 -26.44 13.33 -11.82
N VAL A 185 -26.66 13.44 -10.52
CA VAL A 185 -25.58 13.21 -9.53
C VAL A 185 -25.21 11.72 -9.44
N ILE A 186 -26.17 10.82 -9.58
CA ILE A 186 -25.92 9.37 -9.51
C ILE A 186 -25.46 8.80 -10.87
N SER A 187 -25.93 9.32 -12.01
CA SER A 187 -25.50 8.88 -13.35
C SER A 187 -24.33 9.70 -13.94
N GLY A 188 -24.03 10.88 -13.41
CA GLY A 188 -22.92 11.74 -13.85
C GLY A 188 -21.53 11.18 -13.54
N SER A 189 -21.41 10.20 -12.63
CA SER A 189 -20.17 9.42 -12.46
C SER A 189 -19.92 8.42 -13.61
N ARG A 190 -20.84 8.29 -14.57
CA ARG A 190 -20.65 7.47 -15.78
C ARG A 190 -20.30 8.27 -17.04
N SER A 191 -20.16 9.59 -17.00
CA SER A 191 -19.83 10.35 -18.22
C SER A 191 -19.06 11.63 -17.93
N ASN A 192 -17.79 11.52 -17.51
CA ASN A 192 -16.82 12.49 -17.98
C ASN A 192 -16.39 12.07 -19.39
N ALA A 193 -17.21 12.45 -20.36
CA ALA A 193 -16.89 12.41 -21.78
C ALA A 193 -17.81 13.41 -22.47
N MET A 194 -17.50 14.69 -22.32
CA MET A 194 -17.77 15.69 -23.35
C MET A 194 -16.43 16.36 -23.66
N PRO A 195 -16.14 16.69 -24.92
CA PRO A 195 -15.69 18.03 -25.23
C PRO A 195 -16.87 19.00 -25.16
#